data_AF-A0A7D6BSW9-F1
#
_entry.id   AF-A0A7D6BSW9-F1
#
_cell.length_a   1.000
_cell.length_b   1.000
_cell.length_c   1.000
_cell.angle_alpha   90.00
_cell.angle_beta   90.00
_cell.angle_gamma   90.00
#
_symmetry.space_group_name_H-M   'P 1'
#
loop_
_entity.id
_entity.type
_entity.pdbx_description
1 polymer ?
#
loop_
_entity_poly.entity_id
_entity_poly.type
_entity_poly.pdbx_seq_one_letter_code
_entity_poly.pdbx_strand_id
1 'polypeptide(L)' 'MKNESIKACPRCGSVRLRALSLREGGIPGISEVSGLFYCNDCGKHVVPVIFQNMNEYRKFLKGLGGKTHI' A
#
# COMPACT_ATOMS: atom_id res chain seq x y z
N MET A 1 9.87 14.02 16.40
CA MET A 1 9.42 14.16 15.00
C MET A 1 8.80 12.83 14.60
N LYS A 2 7.52 12.78 14.20
CA LYS A 2 6.91 11.52 13.75
C LYS A 2 7.54 11.17 12.40
N ASN A 3 8.36 10.11 12.34
CA ASN A 3 8.77 9.55 11.06
C ASN A 3 7.51 9.00 10.38
N GLU A 4 6.94 9.78 9.45
CA GLU A 4 5.82 9.31 8.63
C GLU A 4 6.32 8.17 7.74
N SER A 5 5.92 6.95 8.07
CA SER A 5 6.24 5.76 7.29
C SER A 5 5.43 5.78 5.99
N ILE A 6 6.06 5.47 4.87
CA ILE A 6 5.43 5.49 3.54
C ILE A 6 4.72 4.14 3.35
N LYS A 7 3.41 4.16 3.14
CA LYS A 7 2.63 2.98 2.80
C LYS A 7 2.41 2.94 1.28
N ALA A 8 2.88 1.89 0.62
CA ALA A 8 2.72 1.76 -0.83
C ALA A 8 2.10 0.42 -1.24
N CYS A 9 1.42 0.42 -2.37
CA CYS A 9 0.84 -0.77 -2.97
C CYS A 9 1.96 -1.74 -3.40
N PRO A 10 1.95 -3.00 -2.97
CA PRO A 10 2.94 -4.01 -3.38
C PRO A 10 2.90 -4.31 -4.88
N ARG A 11 1.81 -3.98 -5.59
CA ARG A 11 1.66 -4.28 -7.02
C ARG A 11 2.11 -3.15 -7.94
N CYS A 12 1.63 -1.94 -7.70
CA CYS A 12 1.85 -0.81 -8.61
C CYS A 12 2.68 0.32 -7.98
N GLY A 13 3.02 0.20 -6.70
CA GLY A 13 3.80 1.20 -5.99
C GLY A 13 3.06 2.49 -5.62
N SER A 14 1.76 2.60 -5.94
CA SER A 14 0.95 3.75 -5.55
C SER A 14 0.84 3.88 -4.03
N VAL A 15 0.97 5.11 -3.53
CA VAL A 15 0.72 5.47 -2.12
C VAL A 15 -0.74 5.86 -1.86
N ARG A 16 -1.59 5.89 -2.90
CA ARG A 16 -3.02 6.24 -2.79
C ARG A 16 -3.83 5.03 -2.32
N LEU A 17 -3.57 4.62 -1.09
CA LEU A 17 -4.25 3.53 -0.41
C LEU A 17 -5.33 4.07 0.52
N ARG A 18 -6.49 3.43 0.54
CA ARG A 18 -7.56 3.70 1.51
C ARG A 18 -7.88 2.45 2.31
N ALA A 19 -8.17 2.61 3.59
CA ALA A 19 -8.72 1.52 4.39
C ALA A 19 -10.08 1.09 3.81
N LEU A 20 -10.40 -0.19 3.96
CA LEU A 20 -11.70 -0.69 3.55
C LEU A 20 -12.79 -0.20 4.50
N SER A 21 -13.94 0.15 3.92
CA SER A 21 -15.12 0.52 4.70
C SER A 21 -15.85 -0.74 5.18
N LEU A 22 -16.71 -0.59 6.19
CA LEU A 22 -17.66 -1.63 6.65
C LEU A 22 -18.40 -2.34 5.52
N ARG A 23 -18.87 -1.57 4.53
CA ARG A 23 -19.57 -2.10 3.36
C ARG A 23 -18.72 -2.98 2.45
N GLU A 24 -17.41 -2.83 2.51
CA GLU A 24 -16.44 -3.58 1.69
C GLU A 24 -15.82 -4.75 2.47
N GLY A 25 -16.41 -5.10 3.62
CA GLY A 25 -15.89 -6.12 4.54
C GLY A 25 -14.80 -5.60 5.49
N GLY A 26 -14.54 -4.28 5.50
CA GLY A 26 -13.61 -3.66 6.43
C GLY A 26 -14.22 -3.50 7.81
N ILE A 27 -13.79 -4.31 8.78
CA ILE A 27 -14.29 -4.19 10.14
C ILE A 27 -13.52 -3.05 10.84
N PRO A 28 -14.19 -2.03 11.43
CA PRO A 28 -13.55 -0.89 12.07
C PRO A 28 -12.77 -1.33 13.30
N GLY A 29 -11.62 -0.71 13.54
CA GLY A 29 -10.70 -1.10 14.63
C GLY A 29 -9.87 -2.34 14.32
N ILE A 30 -10.33 -3.27 13.45
CA ILE A 30 -9.52 -4.37 12.96
C ILE A 30 -8.95 -4.19 11.56
N SER A 31 -9.55 -3.43 10.64
CA SER A 31 -8.99 -3.24 9.28
C SER A 31 -7.60 -2.62 9.30
N GLU A 32 -7.32 -1.78 10.30
CA GLU A 32 -5.99 -1.22 10.55
C GLU A 32 -4.98 -2.26 11.08
N VAL A 33 -5.42 -3.27 11.84
CA VAL A 33 -4.56 -4.40 12.30
C VAL A 33 -4.53 -5.58 11.31
N SER A 34 -5.57 -5.81 10.52
CA SER A 34 -5.61 -6.79 9.43
C SER A 34 -4.78 -6.33 8.23
N GLY A 35 -4.48 -5.03 8.16
CA GLY A 35 -3.63 -4.44 7.12
C GLY A 35 -4.24 -4.48 5.73
N LEU A 36 -5.57 -4.61 5.58
CA LEU A 36 -6.25 -4.70 4.29
C LEU A 36 -6.66 -3.31 3.78
N PHE A 37 -6.06 -2.88 2.67
CA PHE A 37 -6.28 -1.59 2.02
C PHE A 37 -6.72 -1.78 0.57
N TYR A 38 -7.52 -0.84 0.07
CA TYR A 38 -7.83 -0.73 -1.35
C TYR A 38 -6.86 0.25 -2.01
N CYS A 39 -6.22 -0.16 -3.11
CA CYS A 39 -5.41 0.74 -3.92
C CYS A 39 -6.27 1.43 -4.98
N ASN A 40 -6.31 2.78 -4.96
CA ASN A 40 -7.14 3.55 -5.89
C ASN A 40 -6.60 3.58 -7.33
N ASP A 41 -5.32 3.25 -7.55
CA ASP A 41 -4.72 3.25 -8.89
C ASP A 41 -4.82 1.89 -9.60
N CYS A 42 -4.61 0.76 -8.89
CA CYS A 42 -4.72 -0.56 -9.50
C CYS A 42 -6.05 -1.28 -9.21
N GLY A 43 -6.88 -0.71 -8.34
CA GLY A 43 -8.21 -1.22 -7.99
C GLY A 43 -8.22 -2.54 -7.23
N LYS A 44 -7.08 -2.94 -6.63
CA LYS A 44 -6.94 -4.22 -5.90
C LYS A 44 -6.92 -4.01 -4.39
N HIS A 45 -7.49 -4.98 -3.68
CA HIS A 45 -7.25 -5.16 -2.24
C HIS A 45 -5.84 -5.68 -2.02
N VAL A 46 -5.08 -4.99 -1.17
CA VAL A 46 -3.66 -5.26 -0.91
C VAL A 46 -3.34 -5.01 0.55
N VAL A 47 -2.30 -5.68 1.04
CA VAL A 47 -1.61 -5.30 2.27
C VAL A 47 -0.49 -4.31 1.91
N PRO A 48 -0.49 -3.08 2.43
CA PRO A 48 0.54 -2.09 2.12
C PRO A 48 1.92 -2.58 2.54
N VAL A 49 2.93 -2.30 1.72
CA VAL A 49 4.32 -2.36 2.18
C VAL A 49 4.64 -1.05 2.88
N ILE A 50 5.23 -1.14 4.07
CA ILE A 50 5.60 0.02 4.88
C ILE A 50 7.10 0.26 4.74
N PHE A 51 7.48 1.46 4.31
CA PHE A 51 8.88 1.89 4.20
C PHE A 51 9.17 2.96 5.25
N GLN A 52 10.34 2.87 5.88
CA GLN A 52 10.72 3.85 6.91
C GLN A 52 11.29 5.13 6.30
N ASN A 53 11.71 5.10 5.03
CA ASN A 53 12.31 6.23 4.34
C ASN A 53 12.07 6.18 2.82
N MET A 54 12.23 7.33 2.18
CA MET A 54 12.07 7.48 0.73
C MET A 54 13.08 6.67 -0.10
N ASN A 55 14.26 6.35 0.45
CA ASN A 55 15.28 5.61 -0.29
C ASN A 55 14.86 4.16 -0.51
N GLU A 56 14.32 3.50 0.52
CA GLU A 56 13.76 2.14 0.41
C GLU A 56 12.57 2.10 -0.54
N TYR A 57 11.66 3.08 -0.45
CA TYR A 57 10.53 3.19 -1.36
C TYR A 57 10.99 3.34 -2.83
N ARG A 58 11.99 4.19 -3.10
CA ARG A 58 12.56 4.34 -4.45
C ARG A 58 13.19 3.05 -4.97
N LYS A 59 13.91 2.29 -4.13
CA LYS A 59 14.46 0.98 -4.51
C LYS A 59 13.35 0.00 -4.88
N PHE A 60 12.28 -0.02 -4.11
CA PHE A 60 11.10 -0.83 -4.40
C PHE A 60 10.43 -0.45 -5.74
N LEU A 61 10.24 0.85 -6.01
CA LEU A 61 9.68 1.31 -7.29
C LEU A 61 10.54 0.91 -8.49
N LYS A 62 11.87 0.99 -8.36
CA LYS A 62 12.79 0.51 -9.39
C LYS A 62 12.62 -1.00 -9.65
N GLY A 63 12.42 -1.79 -8.59
CA GLY A 63 12.14 -3.22 -8.70
C GLY A 63 10.80 -3.55 -9.37
N LEU A 64 9.77 -2.73 -9.15
CA LEU A 64 8.45 -2.87 -9.79
C LEU A 64 8.51 -2.57 -11.28
N GLY A 65 9.18 -1.48 -11.68
CA GLY A 65 9.35 -1.11 -13.09
C GLY A 65 10.15 -2.13 -13.92
N GLY A 66 10.88 -3.04 -13.26
CA GLY A 66 11.57 -4.17 -13.91
C GLY A 66 10.73 -5.44 -14.07
N LYS A 67 9.51 -5.50 -13.53
CA LYS A 67 8.57 -6.64 -13.64
C LYS A 67 7.24 -6.23 -14.30
N THR A 68 7.30 -5.30 -15.26
CA THR A 68 6.23 -5.17 -16.26
C THR A 68 6.30 -6.40 -17.16
N HIS A 69 5.72 -7.51 -16.71
CA HIS A 69 5.32 -8.57 -17.62
C HIS A 69 4.10 -8.03 -18.37
N ILE A 70 4.38 -7.52 -19.57
CA ILE A 70 3.47 -7.52 -20.71
C ILE A 70 2.84 -8.90 -20.91
#